data_AF-A0AAD9U822-F1
#
_entry.id   AF-A0AAD9U822-F1
#
_cell.length_a   1.000
_cell.length_b   1.000
_cell.length_c   1.000
_cell.angle_alpha   90.00
_cell.angle_beta   90.00
_cell.angle_gamma   90.00
#
_symmetry.space_group_name_H-M   'P 1'
#
loop_
_entity.id
_entity.type
_entity.pdbx_description
1 polymer ?
#
loop_
_entity_poly.entity_id
_entity_poly.type
_entity_poly.pdbx_seq_one_letter_code
_entity_poly.pdbx_strand_id
1 'polypeptide(L)'
;MANNTTSSSSFHSVTVISSSSSSHKITSSSKTIVSINVAPQAPLNLTVTNYRSWKLQFHTFLIGFDLIGFVDARNPCPPVTVTTYDVTTPNLSHYI
;
A
#
# COMPACT_ATOMS: atom_id res chain seq x y z
N MET A 1 -63.68 -17.29 1.27
CA MET A 1 -62.97 -16.16 0.64
C MET A 1 -61.48 -16.47 0.77
N ALA A 2 -60.87 -17.08 -0.24
CA ALA A 2 -59.45 -17.39 -0.29
C ALA A 2 -58.76 -16.34 -1.16
N ASN A 3 -57.75 -15.66 -0.61
CA ASN A 3 -57.02 -14.57 -1.23
C ASN A 3 -55.71 -15.09 -1.84
N ASN A 4 -55.70 -15.25 -3.16
CA ASN A 4 -54.51 -15.63 -3.92
C ASN A 4 -53.65 -14.38 -4.16
N THR A 5 -52.54 -14.24 -3.44
CA THR A 5 -51.53 -13.20 -3.69
C THR A 5 -50.54 -13.72 -4.72
N THR A 6 -50.68 -13.26 -5.96
CA THR A 6 -49.72 -13.48 -7.05
C THR A 6 -48.52 -12.55 -6.86
N SER A 7 -47.37 -13.09 -6.46
CA SER A 7 -46.10 -12.35 -6.44
C SER A 7 -45.46 -12.36 -7.84
N SER A 8 -45.50 -11.23 -8.54
CA SER A 8 -44.74 -11.04 -9.78
C SER A 8 -43.30 -10.60 -9.45
N SER A 9 -42.32 -11.44 -9.78
CA SER A 9 -40.90 -11.08 -9.71
C SER A 9 -40.47 -10.41 -11.02
N SER A 10 -40.25 -9.10 -10.98
CA SER A 10 -39.61 -8.36 -12.07
C SER A 10 -38.10 -8.63 -12.04
N PHE A 11 -37.57 -9.27 -13.08
CA PHE A 11 -36.12 -9.43 -13.24
C PHE A 11 -35.56 -8.16 -13.90
N HIS A 12 -34.77 -7.39 -13.16
CA HIS A 12 -33.97 -6.29 -13.73
C HIS A 12 -32.66 -6.85 -14.29
N SER A 13 -32.42 -6.67 -15.59
CA SER A 13 -31.15 -7.00 -16.23
C SER A 13 -30.06 -6.03 -15.76
N VAL A 14 -29.07 -6.56 -15.05
CA VAL A 14 -27.86 -5.84 -14.65
C VAL A 14 -26.90 -5.80 -15.83
N THR A 15 -26.66 -4.62 -16.39
CA THR A 15 -25.62 -4.42 -17.41
C THR A 15 -24.27 -4.29 -16.71
N VAL A 16 -23.38 -5.26 -16.94
CA VAL A 16 -21.97 -5.18 -16.52
C VAL A 16 -21.26 -4.16 -17.41
N ILE A 17 -20.91 -3.00 -16.86
CA ILE A 17 -20.08 -2.02 -17.53
C ILE A 17 -18.63 -2.49 -17.42
N SER A 18 -18.12 -3.13 -18.46
CA SER A 18 -16.69 -3.46 -18.57
C SER A 18 -15.89 -2.18 -18.78
N SER A 19 -15.30 -1.66 -17.73
CA SER A 19 -14.34 -0.56 -17.83
C SER A 19 -13.02 -1.11 -18.40
N SER A 20 -12.70 -0.75 -19.65
CA SER A 20 -11.36 -0.98 -20.19
C SER A 20 -10.37 -0.12 -19.42
N SER A 21 -9.53 -0.76 -18.61
CA SER A 21 -8.44 -0.09 -17.89
C SER A 21 -7.40 0.36 -18.92
N SER A 22 -7.43 1.63 -19.33
CA SER A 22 -6.33 2.24 -20.05
C SER A 22 -5.14 2.33 -19.09
N SER A 23 -4.19 1.41 -19.24
CA SER A 23 -2.93 1.41 -18.48
C SER A 23 -2.08 2.61 -18.89
N HIS A 24 -2.38 3.79 -18.32
CA HIS A 24 -1.49 4.93 -18.39
C HIS A 24 -0.26 4.62 -17.53
N LYS A 25 0.79 4.11 -18.19
CA LYS A 25 2.09 3.88 -17.57
C LYS A 25 2.70 5.24 -17.21
N ILE A 26 2.47 5.68 -15.97
CA ILE A 26 3.16 6.85 -15.41
C ILE A 26 4.63 6.45 -15.21
N THR A 27 5.47 6.73 -16.20
CA THR A 27 6.93 6.71 -16.06
C THR A 27 7.39 8.06 -15.54
N SER A 28 7.26 8.28 -14.24
CA SER A 28 8.01 9.33 -13.55
C SER A 28 8.63 8.73 -12.29
N SER A 29 9.77 8.07 -12.46
CA SER A 29 10.63 7.59 -11.37
C SER A 29 11.37 8.77 -10.72
N SER A 30 10.63 9.75 -10.19
CA SER A 30 11.19 10.68 -9.22
C SER A 30 11.18 9.98 -7.86
N LYS A 31 12.30 9.35 -7.48
CA LYS A 31 12.51 8.87 -6.11
C LYS A 31 12.66 10.09 -5.21
N THR A 32 11.63 10.41 -4.44
CA THR A 32 11.65 11.51 -3.48
C THR A 32 12.24 11.02 -2.17
N ILE A 33 13.31 11.67 -1.69
CA ILE A 33 13.82 11.43 -0.34
C ILE A 33 12.79 12.00 0.65
N VAL A 34 12.23 11.14 1.50
CA VAL A 34 11.29 11.55 2.55
C VAL A 34 12.08 11.73 3.85
N SER A 35 12.21 12.97 4.30
CA SER A 35 12.73 13.27 5.64
C SER A 35 11.57 13.40 6.62
N ILE A 36 11.58 12.57 7.67
CA ILE A 36 10.51 12.50 8.67
C ILE A 36 11.00 13.12 9.97
N ASN A 37 10.35 14.22 10.39
CA ASN A 37 10.49 14.68 11.76
C ASN A 37 9.48 13.91 12.65
N VAL A 38 9.98 12.91 13.37
CA VAL A 38 9.14 12.00 14.16
C VAL A 38 8.52 12.68 15.38
N ALA A 39 9.21 13.64 16.00
CA ALA A 39 8.76 14.26 17.25
C ALA A 39 7.33 14.85 17.20
N PRO A 40 6.94 15.63 16.17
CA PRO A 40 5.56 16.10 16.04
C PRO A 40 4.58 15.03 15.49
N GLN A 41 5.07 13.98 14.84
CA GLN A 41 4.23 13.01 14.11
C GLN A 41 3.89 11.77 14.93
N ALA A 42 4.75 11.38 15.87
CA ALA A 42 4.55 10.31 16.83
C ALA A 42 4.95 10.78 18.24
N PRO A 43 4.16 11.68 18.86
CA PRO A 43 4.52 12.30 20.14
C PRO A 43 4.44 11.37 21.35
N LEU A 44 3.86 10.17 21.22
CA LEU A 44 3.76 9.23 22.32
C LEU A 44 5.10 8.50 22.47
N ASN A 45 5.84 8.80 23.53
CA ASN A 45 7.05 8.06 23.87
C ASN A 45 6.72 6.68 24.46
N LEU A 46 7.58 5.68 24.22
CA LEU A 46 7.42 4.35 24.76
C LEU A 46 7.69 4.35 26.28
N THR A 47 6.76 3.77 27.04
CA THR A 47 6.89 3.49 28.47
C THR A 47 6.49 2.04 28.77
N VAL A 48 6.79 1.57 29.98
CA VAL A 48 6.48 0.19 30.41
C VAL A 48 4.98 -0.13 30.41
N THR A 49 4.10 0.88 30.46
CA THR A 49 2.64 0.69 30.55
C THR A 49 1.89 1.01 29.25
N ASN A 50 2.54 1.62 28.24
CA ASN A 50 1.84 2.17 27.08
C ASN A 50 2.18 1.49 25.74
N TYR A 51 2.90 0.36 25.76
CA TYR A 51 3.38 -0.32 24.55
C TYR A 51 2.30 -0.49 23.47
N ARG A 52 1.07 -0.86 23.85
CA ARG A 52 -0.03 -1.04 22.88
C ARG A 52 -0.38 0.27 22.16
N SER A 53 -0.53 1.35 22.90
CA SER A 53 -0.84 2.68 22.35
C SER A 53 0.32 3.21 21.51
N TRP A 54 1.56 3.04 22.00
CA TRP A 54 2.78 3.40 21.28
C TRP A 54 2.88 2.64 19.95
N LYS A 55 2.69 1.31 19.99
CA LYS A 55 2.74 0.46 18.80
C LYS A 55 1.67 0.85 17.79
N LEU A 56 0.44 1.12 18.25
CA LEU A 56 -0.63 1.54 17.36
C LEU A 56 -0.26 2.85 16.64
N GLN A 57 0.26 3.86 17.38
CA GLN A 57 0.70 5.13 16.79
C GLN A 57 1.76 4.92 15.71
N PHE A 58 2.83 4.18 16.02
CA PHE A 58 3.90 3.90 15.06
C PHE A 58 3.41 3.04 13.88
N HIS A 59 2.53 2.08 14.11
CA HIS A 59 2.02 1.23 13.05
C HIS A 59 1.14 2.02 12.07
N THR A 60 0.22 2.84 12.58
CA THR A 60 -0.61 3.72 11.74
C THR A 60 0.24 4.74 10.99
N PHE A 61 1.29 5.25 11.63
CA PHE A 61 2.25 6.15 11.01
C PHE A 61 2.94 5.49 9.81
N LEU A 62 3.51 4.30 10.01
CA LEU A 62 4.19 3.56 8.94
C LEU A 62 3.25 3.19 7.79
N ILE A 63 1.99 2.85 8.07
CA ILE A 63 0.98 2.61 7.02
C ILE A 63 0.69 3.90 6.24
N GLY A 64 0.49 5.03 6.95
CA GLY A 64 0.18 6.32 6.32
C GLY A 64 1.26 6.84 5.36
N PHE A 65 2.52 6.45 5.57
CA PHE A 65 3.65 6.77 4.70
C PHE A 65 4.05 5.64 3.74
N ASP A 66 3.29 4.54 3.69
CA ASP A 66 3.62 3.33 2.90
C ASP A 66 5.00 2.74 3.26
N LEU A 67 5.41 2.88 4.51
CA LEU A 67 6.70 2.40 5.03
C LEU A 67 6.63 1.02 5.67
N ILE A 68 5.43 0.48 5.91
CA ILE A 68 5.25 -0.80 6.61
C ILE A 68 5.87 -1.97 5.82
N GLY A 69 5.93 -1.87 4.49
CA GLY A 69 6.57 -2.87 3.64
C GLY A 69 8.07 -3.02 3.91
N PHE A 70 8.76 -1.98 4.37
CA PHE A 70 10.18 -2.04 4.74
C PHE A 70 10.39 -2.69 6.10
N VAL A 71 9.44 -2.56 7.03
CA VAL A 71 9.51 -3.20 8.35
C VAL A 71 9.18 -4.69 8.27
N ASP A 72 8.16 -5.04 7.47
CA ASP A 72 7.72 -6.43 7.27
C ASP A 72 8.52 -7.16 6.18
N ALA A 73 9.60 -6.56 5.67
CA ALA A 73 10.47 -7.07 4.60
C ALA A 73 9.74 -7.40 3.27
N ARG A 74 8.53 -6.85 3.05
CA ARG A 74 7.81 -6.93 1.77
C ARG A 74 8.45 -6.06 0.69
N ASN A 75 9.16 -5.00 1.10
CA ASN A 75 9.95 -4.12 0.26
C ASN A 75 11.44 -4.34 0.60
N PRO A 76 12.07 -5.43 0.11
CA PRO A 76 13.47 -5.72 0.40
C PRO A 76 14.40 -4.67 -0.21
N CYS A 77 15.59 -4.53 0.38
CA CYS A 77 16.67 -3.73 -0.21
C CYS A 77 16.96 -4.23 -1.64
N PRO A 78 17.08 -3.34 -2.64
CA PRO A 78 17.46 -3.73 -3.98
C PRO A 78 18.82 -4.45 -3.96
N PRO A 79 19.07 -5.44 -4.84
CA PRO A 79 20.34 -6.13 -4.89
C PRO A 79 21.48 -5.17 -5.25
N VAL A 80 22.69 -5.39 -4.72
CA VAL A 80 23.88 -4.51 -4.93
C VAL A 80 24.28 -4.42 -6.40
N THR A 81 24.03 -5.49 -7.17
CA THR A 81 24.35 -5.60 -8.59
C THR A 81 23.16 -6.11 -9.37
N VAL A 82 23.07 -5.73 -10.65
CA VAL A 82 22.11 -6.29 -11.60
C VAL A 82 22.89 -6.92 -12.74
N THR A 83 22.51 -8.15 -13.11
CA THR A 83 23.06 -8.84 -14.29
C THR A 83 22.10 -8.65 -15.46
N THR A 84 22.58 -8.03 -16.53
CA THR A 84 21.83 -7.86 -17.78
C THR A 84 22.69 -8.38 -18.92
N TYR A 85 22.19 -9.33 -19.72
CA TYR A 85 22.97 -9.97 -20.81
C TYR A 85 24.36 -10.45 -20.36
N ASP A 86 24.41 -11.16 -19.22
CA ASP A 86 25.65 -11.66 -18.59
C ASP A 86 26.68 -10.59 -18.15
N VAL A 87 26.30 -9.32 -18.21
CA VAL A 87 27.10 -8.21 -17.68
C VAL A 87 26.58 -7.82 -16.31
N THR A 88 27.41 -8.01 -15.28
CA THR A 88 27.15 -7.55 -13.92
C THR A 88 27.52 -6.07 -13.77
N THR A 89 26.55 -5.24 -13.42
CA THR A 89 26.75 -3.81 -13.18
C THR A 89 26.25 -3.43 -11.77
N PRO A 90 26.81 -2.37 -11.14
CA PRO A 90 26.27 -1.86 -9.88
C PRO A 90 24.81 -1.42 -10.02
N ASN A 91 23.96 -1.77 -9.05
CA ASN A 91 22.58 -1.32 -9.01
C ASN A 91 22.51 0.08 -8.38
N LEU A 92 22.17 1.09 -9.18
CA LEU A 92 21.97 2.44 -8.66
C LEU A 92 20.86 2.51 -7.62
N SER A 93 19.84 1.65 -7.70
CA SER A 93 18.73 1.61 -6.73
C SER A 93 19.13 1.11 -5.34
N HIS A 94 20.31 0.51 -5.16
CA HIS A 94 20.79 0.09 -3.85
C HIS A 94 21.30 1.25 -2.99
N TYR A 95 21.68 2.38 -3.60
CA TYR A 95 22.34 3.51 -2.93
C TYR A 95 21.42 4.74 -2.75
N ILE A 96 20.15 4.63 -3.14
CA ILE A 96 19.13 5.69 -3.12
C ILE A 96 17.90 5.20 -2.39
#